data_AF-A0A7L4QWR6-F1
#
_entry.id   AF-A0A7L4QWR6-F1
#
_cell.length_a   1.000
_cell.length_b   1.000
_cell.length_c   1.000
_cell.angle_alpha   90.00
_cell.angle_beta   90.00
_cell.angle_gamma   90.00
#
_symmetry.space_group_name_H-M   'P 1'
#
loop_
_entity.id
_entity.type
_entity.pdbx_description
1 polymer ?
#
loop_
_entity_poly.entity_id
_entity_poly.type
_entity_poly.pdbx_seq_one_letter_code
_entity_poly.pdbx_strand_id
1 'polypeptide(L)'
;MKKTLSVLWRHTGDQEAPCLTCSDTGRSFSELLELLIPAFDDEGIGLDYREELVPGDAALPENTVLLNDIPIGPLLSHAARGEEYCHASRCRPPEHIHRRFPDESGVMCDEAPEILFRKAILLAMDDEVRAVFSEHL
;
A
#
# COMPACT_ATOMS: atom_id res chain seq x y z
N MET A 1 -9.92 -3.38 22.89
CA MET A 1 -8.98 -2.34 22.42
C MET A 1 -9.40 -1.97 21.01
N LYS A 2 -9.63 -0.68 20.73
CA LYS A 2 -9.92 -0.22 19.37
C LYS A 2 -8.61 -0.29 18.59
N LYS A 3 -8.55 -1.03 17.50
CA LYS A 3 -7.36 -1.09 16.64
C LYS A 3 -7.37 0.14 15.73
N THR A 4 -6.21 0.63 15.33
CA THR A 4 -6.10 1.77 14.42
C THR A 4 -5.19 1.39 13.26
N LEU A 5 -5.62 1.70 12.03
CA LEU A 5 -4.78 1.73 10.86
C LEU A 5 -4.34 3.17 10.63
N SER A 6 -3.07 3.46 10.91
CA SER A 6 -2.44 4.74 10.56
C SER A 6 -1.94 4.67 9.12
N VAL A 7 -2.35 5.62 8.29
CA VAL A 7 -1.89 5.79 6.92
C VAL A 7 -1.20 7.14 6.82
N LEU A 8 0.10 7.14 6.52
CA LEU A 8 0.86 8.36 6.27
C LEU A 8 1.28 8.38 4.81
N TRP A 9 0.91 9.42 4.09
CA TRP A 9 1.43 9.70 2.76
C TRP A 9 2.44 10.84 2.83
N ARG A 10 3.71 10.54 2.54
CA ARG A 10 4.81 11.49 2.45
C ARG A 10 5.11 11.76 0.98
N HIS A 11 5.10 13.02 0.58
CA HIS A 11 5.31 13.37 -0.81
C HIS A 11 5.99 14.73 -1.00
N THR A 12 6.49 14.98 -2.21
CA THR A 12 7.08 16.26 -2.61
C THR A 12 6.30 16.90 -3.76
N GLY A 13 6.32 18.21 -3.85
CA GLY A 13 5.72 18.95 -4.98
C GLY A 13 4.20 18.97 -4.92
N ASP A 14 3.57 19.02 -6.10
CA ASP A 14 2.13 19.28 -6.25
C ASP A 14 1.31 17.99 -6.49
N GLN A 15 1.76 16.86 -5.94
CA GLN A 15 1.03 15.59 -6.07
C GLN A 15 -0.33 15.71 -5.35
N GLU A 16 -1.42 15.27 -5.99
CA GLU A 16 -2.78 15.37 -5.43
C GLU A 16 -3.22 14.12 -4.66
N ALA A 17 -2.62 12.96 -4.97
CA ALA A 17 -2.91 11.69 -4.30
C ALA A 17 -1.71 10.72 -4.38
N PRO A 18 -1.64 9.70 -3.50
CA PRO A 18 -0.64 8.65 -3.62
C PRO A 18 -0.69 7.97 -4.98
N CYS A 19 0.46 7.84 -5.64
CA CYS A 19 0.54 7.11 -6.90
C CYS A 19 0.55 5.59 -6.67
N LEU A 20 -0.61 5.04 -6.33
CA LEU A 20 -0.85 3.63 -6.01
C LEU A 20 -2.14 3.15 -6.68
N THR A 21 -2.03 2.17 -7.57
CA THR A 21 -3.17 1.73 -8.40
C THR A 21 -3.40 0.22 -8.34
N CYS A 22 -4.66 -0.17 -8.22
CA CYS A 22 -5.11 -1.55 -8.32
C CYS A 22 -5.10 -2.00 -9.78
N SER A 23 -4.23 -2.94 -10.16
CA SER A 23 -4.03 -3.33 -11.57
C SER A 23 -5.22 -4.05 -12.21
N ASP A 24 -6.03 -4.72 -11.40
CA ASP A 24 -7.18 -5.53 -11.83
C ASP A 24 -8.51 -4.77 -11.80
N THR A 25 -8.63 -3.77 -10.93
CA THR A 25 -9.86 -2.97 -10.77
C THR A 25 -9.73 -1.52 -11.25
N GLY A 26 -8.51 -1.03 -11.46
CA GLY A 26 -8.21 0.34 -11.85
C GLY A 26 -8.39 1.38 -10.73
N ARG A 27 -8.81 0.97 -9.53
CA ARG A 27 -9.00 1.86 -8.38
C ARG A 27 -7.66 2.38 -7.87
N SER A 28 -7.63 3.64 -7.48
CA SER A 28 -6.56 4.18 -6.63
C SER A 28 -6.60 3.55 -5.23
N PHE A 29 -5.48 3.64 -4.52
CA PHE A 29 -5.42 3.22 -3.13
C PHE A 29 -6.39 4.00 -2.22
N SER A 30 -6.59 5.29 -2.48
CA SER A 30 -7.55 6.12 -1.74
C SER A 30 -8.99 5.63 -1.91
N GLU A 31 -9.42 5.34 -3.15
CA GLU A 31 -10.74 4.77 -3.41
C GLU A 31 -10.92 3.40 -2.77
N LEU A 32 -9.85 2.58 -2.72
CA LEU A 32 -9.88 1.31 -2.01
C LEU A 32 -10.06 1.52 -0.49
N LEU A 33 -9.36 2.49 0.11
CA LEU A 33 -9.54 2.79 1.54
C LEU A 33 -10.98 3.23 1.83
N GLU A 34 -11.56 4.11 1.02
CA GLU A 34 -12.95 4.53 1.15
C GLU A 34 -13.93 3.34 1.09
N LEU A 35 -13.70 2.41 0.17
CA LEU A 35 -14.49 1.19 0.05
C LEU A 35 -14.39 0.29 1.29
N LEU A 36 -13.25 0.33 1.99
CA LEU A 36 -12.98 -0.50 3.17
C LEU A 36 -13.48 0.11 4.48
N ILE A 37 -13.78 1.41 4.54
CA ILE A 37 -14.23 2.09 5.76
C ILE A 37 -15.37 1.34 6.47
N PRO A 38 -16.46 0.91 5.81
CA PRO A 38 -17.54 0.20 6.49
C PRO A 38 -17.07 -1.10 7.16
N ALA A 39 -16.16 -1.85 6.52
CA ALA A 39 -15.62 -3.08 7.08
C ALA A 39 -14.67 -2.79 8.27
N PHE A 40 -13.92 -1.69 8.22
CA PHE A 40 -13.12 -1.25 9.35
C PHE A 40 -14.01 -0.86 10.54
N ASP A 41 -15.09 -0.14 10.30
CA ASP A 41 -16.05 0.25 11.35
C ASP A 41 -16.70 -0.97 12.02
N ASP A 42 -17.13 -1.96 11.23
CA ASP A 42 -17.71 -3.21 11.73
C ASP A 42 -16.74 -3.99 12.63
N GLU A 43 -15.45 -3.98 12.29
CA GLU A 43 -14.38 -4.62 13.07
C GLU A 43 -13.83 -3.73 14.20
N GLY A 44 -14.36 -2.51 14.37
CA GLY A 44 -13.89 -1.56 15.38
C GLY A 44 -12.46 -1.04 15.12
N ILE A 45 -12.06 -0.97 13.86
CA ILE A 45 -10.78 -0.43 13.38
C ILE A 45 -10.98 1.04 13.00
N GLY A 46 -10.24 1.96 13.61
CA GLY A 46 -10.20 3.36 13.19
C GLY A 46 -9.19 3.59 12.07
N LEU A 47 -9.51 4.43 11.09
CA LEU A 47 -8.58 4.91 10.06
C LEU A 47 -8.05 6.30 10.45
N ASP A 48 -6.73 6.44 10.57
CA ASP A 48 -6.03 7.72 10.79
C ASP A 48 -5.17 8.04 9.57
N TYR A 49 -5.71 8.83 8.64
CA TYR A 49 -5.01 9.25 7.43
C TYR A 49 -4.32 10.59 7.64
N ARG A 50 -3.03 10.67 7.27
CA ARG A 50 -2.21 11.89 7.35
C ARG A 50 -1.42 12.08 6.08
N GLU A 51 -1.23 13.34 5.73
CA GLU A 51 -0.42 13.79 4.62
C GLU A 51 0.75 14.62 5.15
N GLU A 52 1.96 14.37 4.65
CA GLU A 52 3.16 15.11 4.97
C GLU A 52 3.85 15.56 3.68
N LEU A 53 3.78 16.86 3.43
CA LEU A 53 4.56 17.50 2.36
C LEU A 53 6.01 17.68 2.82
N VAL A 54 6.93 16.99 2.15
CA VAL A 54 8.37 17.08 2.41
C VAL A 54 8.90 18.37 1.75
N PRO A 55 9.41 19.35 2.54
CA PRO A 55 9.89 20.61 1.99
C PRO A 55 11.21 20.43 1.24
N GLY A 56 11.27 20.84 -0.02
CA GLY A 56 12.51 20.96 -0.78
C GLY A 56 12.42 20.42 -2.20
N ASP A 57 13.34 20.89 -3.03
CA ASP A 57 13.60 20.36 -4.38
C ASP A 57 14.42 19.06 -4.20
N ALA A 58 13.75 18.00 -3.73
CA ALA A 58 14.37 16.70 -3.61
C ALA A 58 14.84 16.26 -5.00
N ALA A 59 16.09 15.81 -5.13
CA ALA A 59 16.64 15.39 -6.42
C ALA A 59 15.84 14.26 -7.10
N LEU A 60 14.99 13.56 -6.34
CA LEU A 60 13.99 12.62 -6.80
C LEU A 60 12.66 12.93 -6.10
N PRO A 61 11.53 12.98 -6.81
CA PRO A 61 10.21 13.14 -6.18
C PRO A 61 9.92 12.02 -5.17
N GLU A 62 9.46 12.38 -3.97
CA GLU A 62 9.00 11.43 -2.96
C GLU A 62 7.51 11.14 -3.16
N ASN A 63 7.15 9.86 -3.09
CA ASN A 63 5.77 9.38 -3.05
C ASN A 63 5.77 8.09 -2.24
N THR A 64 5.67 8.22 -0.92
CA THR A 64 5.78 7.10 0.01
C THR A 64 4.52 7.01 0.85
N VAL A 65 3.81 5.90 0.78
CA VAL A 65 2.74 5.57 1.72
C VAL A 65 3.25 4.60 2.76
N LEU A 66 3.00 4.92 4.02
CA LEU A 66 3.29 4.09 5.18
C LEU A 66 1.97 3.63 5.81
N LEU A 67 1.88 2.34 6.11
CA LEU A 67 0.81 1.73 6.88
C LEU A 67 1.37 1.30 8.23
N ASN A 68 0.90 1.91 9.32
CA ASN A 68 1.45 1.72 10.66
C ASN A 68 2.98 1.80 10.69
N ASP A 69 3.53 2.85 10.07
CA ASP A 69 4.96 3.16 9.92
C ASP A 69 5.75 2.21 9.00
N ILE A 70 5.08 1.30 8.27
CA ILE A 70 5.72 0.38 7.31
C ILE A 70 5.44 0.85 5.87
N PRO A 71 6.47 1.06 5.03
CA PRO A 71 6.25 1.40 3.62
C PRO A 71 5.41 0.35 2.89
N ILE A 72 4.45 0.80 2.08
CA ILE A 72 3.48 -0.10 1.43
C ILE A 72 4.12 -0.99 0.37
N GLY A 73 5.13 -0.52 -0.38
CA GLY A 73 5.79 -1.30 -1.44
C GLY A 73 6.41 -2.62 -0.93
N PRO A 74 7.19 -2.61 0.17
CA PRO A 74 7.63 -3.82 0.86
C PRO A 74 6.49 -4.73 1.33
N LEU A 75 5.38 -4.17 1.85
CA LEU A 75 4.21 -4.96 2.24
C LEU A 75 3.53 -5.62 1.04
N LEU A 76 3.40 -4.93 -0.10
CA LEU A 76 2.88 -5.49 -1.35
C LEU A 76 3.77 -6.62 -1.86
N SER A 77 5.09 -6.40 -1.81
CA SER A 77 6.08 -7.41 -2.18
C SER A 77 6.00 -8.63 -1.25
N HIS A 78 5.81 -8.41 0.05
CA HIS A 78 5.64 -9.48 1.03
C HIS A 78 4.31 -10.23 0.82
N ALA A 79 3.21 -9.49 0.61
CA ALA A 79 1.89 -10.04 0.32
C ALA A 79 1.90 -10.95 -0.92
N ALA A 80 2.71 -10.60 -1.93
CA ALA A 80 2.91 -11.39 -3.13
C ALA A 80 3.70 -12.71 -2.89
N ARG A 81 4.53 -12.80 -1.84
CA ARG A 81 5.44 -13.96 -1.59
C ARG A 81 4.75 -15.26 -1.15
N GLY A 82 3.42 -15.29 -1.09
CA GLY A 82 2.63 -16.48 -0.77
C GLY A 82 1.48 -16.78 -1.74
N GLU A 83 1.38 -16.04 -2.84
CA GLU A 83 0.31 -16.22 -3.83
C GLU A 83 0.79 -17.11 -4.98
N GLU A 84 0.58 -18.42 -4.87
CA GLU A 84 0.31 -19.20 -6.07
C GLU A 84 -1.15 -18.91 -6.46
N TYR A 85 -1.42 -17.88 -7.26
CA TYR A 85 -2.76 -17.61 -7.80
C TYR A 85 -3.18 -18.76 -8.72
N CYS A 86 -3.70 -19.85 -8.15
CA CYS A 86 -4.33 -20.92 -8.90
C CYS A 86 -5.80 -20.54 -9.16
N HIS A 87 -6.02 -19.68 -10.16
CA HIS A 87 -7.30 -19.70 -10.86
C HIS A 87 -7.42 -21.05 -11.58
N ALA A 88 -8.52 -21.74 -11.33
CA ALA A 88 -8.78 -23.10 -11.79
C ALA A 88 -8.30 -23.35 -13.23
N SER A 89 -7.44 -24.36 -13.37
CA SER A 89 -6.93 -25.02 -14.59
C SER A 89 -5.64 -24.54 -15.27
N ARG A 90 -5.00 -23.42 -14.88
CA ARG A 90 -3.62 -23.11 -15.33
C ARG A 90 -2.88 -22.29 -14.28
N CYS A 91 -2.23 -22.95 -13.32
CA CYS A 91 -1.31 -22.29 -12.40
C CYS A 91 -0.06 -21.85 -13.20
N ARG A 92 -0.09 -20.62 -13.73
CA ARG A 92 1.13 -19.87 -13.97
C ARG A 92 1.39 -19.07 -12.69
N PRO A 93 2.61 -19.10 -12.13
CA PRO A 93 2.99 -18.09 -11.15
C PRO A 93 2.77 -16.74 -11.84
N PRO A 94 2.06 -15.78 -11.24
CA PRO A 94 1.89 -14.51 -11.90
C PRO A 94 3.25 -13.82 -11.88
N GLU A 95 3.88 -13.77 -13.04
CA GLU A 95 4.99 -12.88 -13.27
C GLU A 95 4.41 -11.46 -13.13
N HIS A 96 4.95 -10.69 -12.19
CA HIS A 96 4.64 -9.26 -11.97
C HIS A 96 3.34 -8.90 -11.20
N ILE A 97 3.06 -9.53 -10.05
CA ILE A 97 1.92 -9.15 -9.16
C ILE A 97 2.12 -7.78 -8.49
N HIS A 98 3.35 -7.31 -8.37
CA HIS A 98 3.66 -5.97 -7.86
C HIS A 98 4.67 -5.33 -8.81
N ARG A 99 4.32 -4.16 -9.34
CA ARG A 99 5.11 -3.40 -10.29
C ARG A 99 5.40 -2.03 -9.72
N ARG A 100 6.69 -1.65 -9.74
CA ARG A 100 7.14 -0.30 -9.41
C ARG A 100 7.65 0.39 -10.67
N PHE A 101 7.21 1.61 -10.93
CA PHE A 101 7.54 2.33 -12.17
C PHE A 101 7.50 3.86 -11.96
N PRO A 102 8.30 4.64 -12.70
CA PRO A 102 8.16 6.09 -12.71
C PRO A 102 6.97 6.52 -13.57
N ASP A 103 6.24 7.55 -13.14
CA ASP A 103 5.29 8.26 -13.99
C ASP A 103 6.01 9.23 -14.97
N GLU A 104 5.23 10.05 -15.69
CA GLU A 104 5.78 11.05 -16.63
C GLU A 104 6.60 12.16 -15.94
N SER A 105 6.34 12.41 -14.66
CA SER A 105 7.02 13.42 -13.84
C SER A 105 8.28 12.87 -13.12
N GLY A 106 8.48 11.56 -13.15
CA GLY A 106 9.57 10.87 -12.46
C GLY A 106 9.22 10.42 -11.03
N VAL A 107 7.97 10.59 -10.60
CA VAL A 107 7.44 10.05 -9.34
C VAL A 107 7.38 8.54 -9.43
N MET A 108 7.93 7.84 -8.42
CA MET A 108 7.83 6.38 -8.35
C MET A 108 6.45 5.96 -7.85
N CYS A 109 5.74 5.19 -8.67
CA CYS A 109 4.42 4.63 -8.42
C CYS A 109 4.50 3.12 -8.19
N ASP A 110 3.54 2.58 -7.44
CA ASP A 110 3.35 1.13 -7.29
C ASP A 110 1.98 0.72 -7.85
N GLU A 111 1.95 -0.42 -8.56
CA GLU A 111 0.77 -1.06 -9.11
C GLU A 111 0.73 -2.52 -8.68
N ALA A 112 -0.42 -2.98 -8.18
CA ALA A 112 -0.64 -4.36 -7.75
C ALA A 112 -2.14 -4.71 -7.80
N PRO A 113 -2.56 -5.98 -7.86
CA PRO A 113 -3.96 -6.34 -7.71
C PRO A 113 -4.56 -5.86 -6.38
N GLU A 114 -5.83 -5.49 -6.38
CA GLU A 114 -6.54 -4.96 -5.21
C GLU A 114 -6.40 -5.84 -3.96
N ILE A 115 -6.42 -7.16 -4.16
CA ILE A 115 -6.25 -8.17 -3.12
C ILE A 115 -4.88 -8.08 -2.41
N LEU A 116 -3.81 -7.68 -3.10
CA LEU A 116 -2.52 -7.45 -2.45
C LEU A 116 -2.54 -6.21 -1.56
N PHE A 117 -3.23 -5.14 -1.95
CA PHE A 117 -3.41 -3.96 -1.10
C PHE A 117 -4.21 -4.30 0.16
N ARG A 118 -5.30 -5.07 0.02
CA ARG A 118 -6.09 -5.56 1.16
C ARG A 118 -5.23 -6.39 2.12
N LYS A 119 -4.40 -7.29 1.57
CA LYS A 119 -3.48 -8.11 2.36
C LYS A 119 -2.38 -7.27 3.02
N ALA A 120 -1.83 -6.29 2.32
CA ALA A 120 -0.85 -5.35 2.88
C ALA A 120 -1.41 -4.57 4.07
N ILE A 121 -2.67 -4.13 4.01
CA ILE A 121 -3.38 -3.50 5.13
C ILE A 121 -3.45 -4.46 6.33
N LEU A 122 -3.87 -5.71 6.11
CA LEU A 122 -3.95 -6.71 7.18
C LEU A 122 -2.57 -7.01 7.80
N LEU A 123 -1.56 -7.17 6.96
CA LEU A 123 -0.16 -7.38 7.38
C LEU A 123 0.36 -6.20 8.20
N ALA A 124 0.04 -4.96 7.83
CA ALA A 124 0.40 -3.77 8.60
C ALA A 124 -0.26 -3.70 9.98
N MET A 125 -1.34 -4.45 10.19
CA MET A 125 -2.06 -4.54 11.47
C MET A 125 -1.65 -5.75 12.31
N ASP A 126 -0.85 -6.66 11.76
CA ASP A 126 -0.37 -7.86 12.45
C ASP A 126 0.89 -7.54 13.27
N ASP A 127 0.86 -7.82 14.57
CA ASP A 127 1.95 -7.46 15.48
C ASP A 127 3.24 -8.25 15.21
N GLU A 128 3.15 -9.51 14.75
CA GLU A 128 4.33 -10.30 14.38
C GLU A 128 4.99 -9.73 13.13
N VAL A 129 4.19 -9.37 12.13
CA VAL A 129 4.69 -8.75 10.90
C VAL A 129 5.32 -7.39 11.20
N ARG A 130 4.66 -6.56 12.02
CA ARG A 130 5.22 -5.27 12.44
C ARG A 130 6.55 -5.43 13.16
N ALA A 131 6.70 -6.44 14.02
CA ALA A 131 7.98 -6.73 14.67
C ALA A 131 9.07 -7.01 13.63
N VAL A 132 8.81 -7.88 12.65
CA VAL A 132 9.76 -8.20 11.57
C VAL A 132 10.18 -6.96 10.77
N PHE A 133 9.22 -6.08 10.42
CA PHE A 133 9.52 -4.85 9.68
C PHE A 133 10.21 -3.77 10.53
N SER A 134 10.00 -3.77 11.85
CA SER A 134 10.68 -2.86 12.79
C SER A 134 12.15 -3.23 13.05
N GLU A 135 12.52 -4.51 12.91
CA GLU A 135 13.92 -4.97 13.05
C GLU A 135 14.82 -4.57 11.87
N HIS A 136 14.24 -4.00 10.80
CA HIS A 136 14.94 -3.64 9.56
C HIS A 136 14.93 -2.13 9.26
N LEU A 137 14.47 -1.30 10.20
CA LEU A 137 14.57 0.17 10.20
C LEU A 137 15.70 0.63 11.12
#